data_AF-U6DNK5-F1
#
_entry.id   AF-U6DNK5-F1
#
_cell.length_a   1.000
_cell.length_b   1.000
_cell.length_c   1.000
_cell.angle_alpha   90.00
_cell.angle_beta   90.00
_cell.angle_gamma   90.00
#
_symmetry.space_group_name_H-M   'P 1'
#
loop_
_entity.id
_entity.type
_entity.pdbx_description
1 polymer ?
#
loop_
_entity_poly.entity_id
_entity_poly.type
_entity_poly.pdbx_seq_one_letter_code
_entity_poly.pdbx_strand_id
1 'polypeptide(L)'
;DEESSESSSYTTVLPRERLRPRPKVFLCYSSKDGQNHMNVVRCFAYFLQDFCGCEVALDLWEDFSLCREGQREWVIQKIHESQFIIVVCSKGMKYFVDKKNYKHKGSGRGSGKGELFLVAVAAIAENLRQAKQSSSAQLSKFIAVYFDYSCEGDVPGVLDLSTKYKLMDNLPQLCSHLHSRDQGLLEPGQYLGQVSRRNYFRSKSGRSLYVAICNMHQFIDEDPDWFEKQFVPLRPPPLHS
;
A
#
# COMPACT_ATOMS: atom_id res chain seq x y z
N ASP A 1 -46.20 48.27 -13.05
CA ASP A 1 -46.82 47.45 -12.00
C ASP A 1 -47.18 46.11 -12.62
N GLU A 2 -46.25 45.17 -12.53
CA GLU A 2 -46.10 44.24 -11.40
C GLU A 2 -47.27 43.23 -11.47
N GLU A 3 -47.03 41.93 -11.65
CA GLU A 3 -46.26 41.12 -10.70
C GLU A 3 -45.74 39.84 -11.37
N SER A 4 -44.48 39.54 -11.09
CA SER A 4 -43.77 38.29 -11.32
C SER A 4 -43.91 37.44 -10.06
N SER A 5 -44.04 36.11 -10.16
CA SER A 5 -43.81 35.21 -9.01
C SER A 5 -43.44 33.79 -9.45
N GLU A 6 -42.13 33.62 -9.61
CA GLU A 6 -41.29 32.54 -9.04
C GLU A 6 -41.68 31.07 -9.29
N SER A 7 -41.19 30.53 -10.41
CA SER A 7 -40.78 29.12 -10.43
C SER A 7 -39.48 28.97 -9.65
N SER A 8 -39.58 28.46 -8.41
CA SER A 8 -38.45 28.05 -7.59
C SER A 8 -37.63 26.99 -8.34
N SER A 9 -36.48 27.40 -8.88
CA SER A 9 -35.47 26.47 -9.35
C SER A 9 -34.81 25.83 -8.13
N TYR A 10 -35.25 24.62 -7.78
CA TYR A 10 -34.51 23.74 -6.90
C TYR A 10 -33.19 23.38 -7.58
N THR A 11 -32.16 24.21 -7.39
CA THR A 11 -30.79 23.82 -7.73
C THR A 11 -30.36 22.78 -6.72
N THR A 12 -30.56 21.51 -7.06
CA THR A 12 -29.94 20.38 -6.38
C THR A 12 -28.42 20.56 -6.47
N VAL A 13 -27.81 21.08 -5.41
CA VAL A 13 -26.36 21.10 -5.25
C VAL A 13 -25.91 19.65 -5.15
N LEU A 14 -25.48 19.08 -6.29
CA LEU A 14 -24.81 17.77 -6.30
C LEU A 14 -23.61 17.84 -5.34
N PRO A 15 -23.34 16.78 -4.53
CA PRO A 15 -22.20 16.78 -3.63
C PRO A 15 -20.91 17.06 -4.40
N ARG A 16 -20.24 18.16 -4.05
CA ARG A 16 -19.00 18.65 -4.66
C ARG A 16 -17.83 17.64 -4.54
N GLU A 17 -18.04 16.55 -3.80
CA GLU A 17 -17.19 15.34 -3.74
C GLU A 17 -16.87 14.75 -5.12
N ARG A 18 -17.82 14.81 -6.07
CA ARG A 18 -17.69 14.15 -7.37
C ARG A 18 -16.80 14.87 -8.39
N LEU A 19 -16.24 16.04 -8.04
CA LEU A 19 -15.54 16.90 -8.99
C LEU A 19 -14.02 16.98 -8.77
N ARG A 20 -13.48 16.33 -7.73
CA ARG A 20 -12.02 16.37 -7.45
C ARG A 20 -11.31 15.10 -7.94
N PRO A 21 -10.17 15.21 -8.62
CA PRO A 21 -9.41 14.04 -9.03
C PRO A 21 -8.87 13.32 -7.79
N ARG A 22 -9.16 12.02 -7.67
CA ARG A 22 -8.66 11.20 -6.57
C ARG A 22 -7.13 11.01 -6.68
N PRO A 23 -6.38 11.08 -5.58
CA PRO A 23 -4.95 10.78 -5.60
C PRO A 23 -4.70 9.36 -6.13
N LYS A 24 -3.84 9.24 -7.14
CA LYS A 24 -3.47 7.94 -7.73
C LYS A 24 -2.37 7.28 -6.91
N VAL A 25 -2.64 6.10 -6.36
CA VAL A 25 -1.77 5.38 -5.45
C VAL A 25 -1.46 4.00 -6.01
N PHE A 26 -0.18 3.67 -6.16
CA PHE A 26 0.26 2.30 -6.40
C PHE A 26 0.62 1.62 -5.06
N LEU A 27 0.07 0.43 -4.82
CA LEU A 27 0.33 -0.34 -3.60
C LEU A 27 1.28 -1.51 -3.87
N CYS A 28 2.44 -1.48 -3.23
CA CYS A 28 3.47 -2.53 -3.28
C CYS A 28 3.56 -3.24 -1.91
N TYR A 29 3.66 -4.55 -1.89
CA TYR A 29 3.69 -5.36 -0.66
C TYR A 29 4.42 -6.68 -0.94
N SER A 30 4.81 -7.42 0.10
CA SER A 30 5.42 -8.73 -0.09
C SER A 30 4.37 -9.83 -0.24
N SER A 31 4.48 -10.62 -1.30
CA SER A 31 3.69 -11.85 -1.50
C SER A 31 4.15 -13.02 -0.61
N LYS A 32 5.19 -12.82 0.22
CA LYS A 32 5.86 -13.87 0.99
C LYS A 32 5.48 -13.91 2.47
N ASP A 33 4.55 -13.07 2.90
CA ASP A 33 4.07 -13.02 4.29
C ASP A 33 2.77 -13.81 4.52
N GLY A 34 2.38 -14.65 3.57
CA GLY A 34 1.23 -15.54 3.70
C GLY A 34 -0.13 -14.85 3.53
N GLN A 35 -1.18 -15.67 3.62
CA GLN A 35 -2.54 -15.27 3.22
C GLN A 35 -3.17 -14.21 4.14
N ASN A 36 -2.85 -14.24 5.44
CA ASN A 36 -3.35 -13.25 6.40
C ASN A 36 -2.81 -11.86 6.09
N HIS A 37 -1.51 -11.74 5.80
CA HIS A 37 -0.92 -10.47 5.36
C HIS A 37 -1.52 -9.98 4.04
N MET A 38 -1.66 -10.86 3.05
CA MET A 38 -2.31 -10.51 1.77
C MET A 38 -3.74 -10.00 1.97
N ASN A 39 -4.47 -10.55 2.95
CA ASN A 39 -5.81 -10.06 3.28
C ASN A 39 -5.79 -8.67 3.93
N VAL A 40 -4.80 -8.37 4.78
CA VAL A 40 -4.60 -7.01 5.32
C VAL A 40 -4.34 -6.03 4.17
N VAL A 41 -3.44 -6.35 3.24
CA VAL A 41 -3.14 -5.52 2.07
C VAL A 41 -4.39 -5.24 1.23
N ARG A 42 -5.19 -6.27 0.95
CA ARG A 42 -6.44 -6.11 0.20
C ARG A 42 -7.44 -5.21 0.92
N CYS A 43 -7.66 -5.44 2.21
CA CYS A 43 -8.58 -4.60 3.01
C CYS A 43 -8.07 -3.16 3.10
N PHE A 44 -6.75 -2.97 3.18
CA PHE A 44 -6.13 -1.65 3.17
C PHE A 44 -6.34 -0.92 1.84
N ALA A 45 -6.23 -1.62 0.70
CA ALA A 45 -6.51 -1.04 -0.60
C ALA A 45 -7.97 -0.58 -0.73
N TYR A 46 -8.94 -1.39 -0.29
CA TYR A 46 -10.34 -0.95 -0.23
C TYR A 46 -10.56 0.22 0.72
N PHE A 47 -9.89 0.22 1.88
CA PHE A 47 -9.94 1.34 2.82
C PHE A 47 -9.39 2.63 2.18
N LEU A 48 -8.29 2.57 1.44
CA LEU A 48 -7.75 3.70 0.71
C LEU A 48 -8.73 4.22 -0.37
N GLN A 49 -9.41 3.34 -1.09
CA GLN A 49 -10.40 3.74 -2.10
C GLN A 49 -11.67 4.36 -1.50
N ASP A 50 -12.30 3.64 -0.57
CA ASP A 50 -13.63 3.97 -0.07
C ASP A 50 -13.60 5.08 0.97
N PHE A 51 -12.55 5.11 1.78
CA PHE A 51 -12.48 5.99 2.95
C PHE A 51 -11.44 7.09 2.80
N CYS A 52 -10.26 6.79 2.25
CA CYS A 52 -9.26 7.82 1.96
C CYS A 52 -9.48 8.49 0.58
N GLY A 53 -10.49 8.11 -0.19
CA GLY A 53 -10.82 8.76 -1.46
C GLY A 53 -9.72 8.66 -2.53
N CYS A 54 -8.89 7.62 -2.51
CA CYS A 54 -7.82 7.40 -3.47
C CYS A 54 -8.26 6.56 -4.68
N GLU A 55 -7.58 6.72 -5.81
CA GLU A 55 -7.59 5.76 -6.92
C GLU A 55 -6.42 4.80 -6.72
N VAL A 56 -6.70 3.55 -6.35
CA VAL A 56 -5.67 2.58 -5.98
C VAL A 56 -5.41 1.60 -7.13
N ALA A 57 -4.15 1.41 -7.47
CA ALA A 57 -3.67 0.32 -8.32
C ALA A 57 -3.04 -0.78 -7.44
N LEU A 58 -3.61 -1.99 -7.53
CA LEU A 58 -3.20 -3.17 -6.76
C LEU A 58 -3.18 -4.38 -7.68
N ASP A 59 -2.07 -5.11 -7.68
CA ASP A 59 -1.86 -6.29 -8.53
C ASP A 59 -2.88 -7.42 -8.29
N LEU A 60 -3.42 -7.55 -7.07
CA LEU A 60 -4.46 -8.53 -6.72
C LEU A 60 -5.80 -8.33 -7.42
N TRP A 61 -6.02 -7.17 -8.04
CA TRP A 61 -7.24 -6.87 -8.80
C TRP A 61 -7.06 -7.08 -10.30
N GLU A 62 -5.85 -7.34 -10.75
CA GLU A 62 -5.53 -7.51 -12.15
C GLU A 62 -5.54 -9.00 -12.52
N ASP A 63 -6.04 -9.30 -13.73
CA ASP A 63 -5.95 -10.64 -14.29
C ASP A 63 -4.65 -10.77 -15.10
N PHE A 64 -3.63 -11.35 -14.46
CA PHE A 64 -2.33 -11.58 -15.09
C PHE A 64 -2.17 -13.00 -15.66
N SER A 65 -3.26 -13.69 -16.00
CA SER A 65 -3.26 -15.09 -16.44
C SER A 65 -2.40 -15.40 -17.68
N LEU A 66 -1.94 -14.40 -18.45
CA LEU A 66 -1.44 -14.65 -19.81
C LEU A 66 0.00 -14.20 -20.14
N CYS A 67 0.67 -13.33 -19.37
CA CYS A 67 2.05 -12.91 -19.70
C CYS A 67 2.86 -12.31 -18.53
N ARG A 68 4.06 -12.85 -18.27
CA ARG A 68 4.98 -12.33 -17.22
C ARG A 68 5.62 -10.99 -17.59
N GLU A 69 5.95 -10.79 -18.87
CA GLU A 69 6.54 -9.52 -19.30
C GLU A 69 5.53 -8.39 -19.14
N GLY A 70 4.25 -8.66 -19.45
CA GLY A 70 3.15 -7.73 -19.20
C GLY A 70 2.97 -7.38 -17.72
N GLN A 71 3.23 -8.31 -16.79
CA GLN A 71 3.17 -8.00 -15.36
C GLN A 71 4.26 -7.01 -14.93
N ARG A 72 5.49 -7.19 -15.45
CA ARG A 72 6.60 -6.28 -15.13
C ARG A 72 6.36 -4.90 -15.72
N GLU A 73 5.95 -4.85 -16.98
CA GLU A 73 5.63 -3.60 -17.66
C GLU A 73 4.49 -2.86 -16.94
N TRP A 74 3.44 -3.57 -16.53
CA TRP A 74 2.37 -3.01 -15.72
C TRP A 74 2.90 -2.39 -14.41
N VAL A 75 3.79 -3.06 -13.68
CA VAL A 75 4.38 -2.52 -12.45
C VAL A 75 5.15 -1.22 -12.72
N ILE A 76 6.02 -1.22 -13.74
CA ILE A 76 6.80 -0.03 -14.11
C ILE A 76 5.88 1.12 -14.53
N GLN A 77 4.85 0.81 -15.31
CA GLN A 77 3.83 1.77 -15.74
C GLN A 77 3.09 2.36 -14.54
N LYS A 78 2.62 1.54 -13.58
CA LYS A 78 1.92 2.04 -12.38
C LYS A 78 2.80 2.86 -11.46
N ILE A 79 4.09 2.53 -11.34
CA ILE A 79 5.07 3.36 -10.63
C ILE A 79 5.20 4.74 -11.28
N HIS A 80 5.21 4.82 -12.62
CA HIS A 80 5.30 6.08 -13.35
C HIS A 80 4.01 6.91 -13.25
N GLU A 81 2.85 6.29 -13.51
CA GLU A 81 1.52 6.93 -13.54
C GLU A 81 1.03 7.42 -12.17
N SER A 82 1.48 6.79 -11.09
CA SER A 82 0.98 7.10 -9.75
C SER A 82 1.55 8.39 -9.19
N GLN A 83 0.71 9.12 -8.46
CA GLN A 83 1.11 10.31 -7.72
C GLN A 83 1.87 9.91 -6.45
N PHE A 84 1.41 8.85 -5.79
CA PHE A 84 2.06 8.28 -4.62
C PHE A 84 2.28 6.78 -4.79
N ILE A 85 3.35 6.29 -4.18
CA ILE A 85 3.68 4.87 -4.11
C ILE A 85 3.74 4.51 -2.65
N ILE A 86 2.85 3.61 -2.22
CA ILE A 86 2.83 3.07 -0.87
C ILE A 86 3.45 1.69 -0.89
N VAL A 87 4.52 1.49 -0.13
CA VAL A 87 5.13 0.18 0.11
C VAL A 87 4.73 -0.29 1.51
N VAL A 88 3.99 -1.39 1.58
CA VAL A 88 3.67 -2.08 2.83
C VAL A 88 4.88 -2.92 3.24
N CYS A 89 5.62 -2.41 4.23
CA CYS A 89 6.78 -3.04 4.81
C CYS A 89 6.39 -4.04 5.90
N SER A 90 7.05 -5.18 5.86
CA SER A 90 6.76 -6.40 6.62
C SER A 90 8.03 -7.27 6.68
N LYS A 91 8.02 -8.28 7.55
CA LYS A 91 9.15 -9.21 7.72
C LYS A 91 9.62 -9.81 6.39
N GLY A 92 8.69 -10.24 5.52
CA GLY A 92 8.97 -10.72 4.17
C GLY A 92 9.51 -9.66 3.23
N MET A 93 8.99 -8.43 3.27
CA MET A 93 9.54 -7.32 2.50
C MET A 93 11.03 -7.13 2.81
N LYS A 94 11.38 -6.99 4.10
CA LYS A 94 12.76 -6.81 4.55
C LYS A 94 13.64 -7.98 4.12
N TYR A 95 13.23 -9.19 4.46
CA TYR A 95 14.02 -10.39 4.25
C TYR A 95 14.37 -10.60 2.78
N PHE A 96 13.39 -10.56 1.88
CA PHE A 96 13.62 -10.90 0.48
C PHE A 96 14.32 -9.77 -0.30
N VAL A 97 14.05 -8.51 0.03
CA VAL A 97 14.75 -7.38 -0.60
C VAL A 97 16.23 -7.38 -0.20
N ASP A 98 16.53 -7.53 1.10
CA ASP A 98 17.92 -7.49 1.57
C ASP A 98 18.70 -8.76 1.23
N LYS A 99 18.07 -9.94 1.27
CA LYS A 99 18.70 -11.19 0.83
C LYS A 99 19.09 -11.15 -0.65
N LYS A 100 18.31 -10.47 -1.50
CA LYS A 100 18.67 -10.23 -2.91
C LYS A 100 19.87 -9.28 -3.02
N ASN A 101 19.94 -8.25 -2.19
CA ASN A 101 21.11 -7.36 -2.13
C ASN A 101 22.38 -8.12 -1.70
N TYR A 102 22.27 -9.10 -0.79
CA TYR A 102 23.40 -9.93 -0.34
C TYR A 102 23.93 -10.91 -1.40
N LYS A 103 23.07 -11.41 -2.30
CA LYS A 103 23.46 -12.42 -3.32
C LYS A 103 24.09 -11.85 -4.60
N HIS A 104 24.56 -10.60 -4.60
CA HIS A 104 25.34 -10.05 -5.72
C HIS A 104 26.80 -10.56 -5.79
N LYS A 105 27.22 -11.47 -4.91
CA LYS A 105 28.49 -12.21 -5.02
C LYS A 105 28.24 -13.71 -5.03
N GLY A 106 27.96 -14.27 -6.21
CA GLY A 106 28.08 -15.69 -6.51
C GLY A 106 27.12 -16.61 -5.77
N SER A 107 26.12 -17.13 -6.49
CA SER A 107 25.70 -18.54 -6.47
C SER A 107 24.21 -18.70 -6.70
N GLY A 108 23.89 -19.55 -7.68
CA GLY A 108 22.67 -20.33 -7.72
C GLY A 108 21.51 -19.70 -8.49
N ARG A 109 21.35 -20.13 -9.74
CA ARG A 109 20.06 -20.20 -10.43
C ARG A 109 19.10 -21.04 -9.59
N GLY A 110 18.45 -20.43 -8.61
CA GLY A 110 17.47 -21.08 -7.74
C GLY A 110 16.12 -20.38 -7.89
N SER A 111 15.27 -20.91 -8.78
CA SER A 111 13.80 -20.76 -8.78
C SER A 111 13.24 -19.35 -8.49
N GLY A 112 13.86 -18.30 -9.03
CA GLY A 112 13.31 -16.96 -8.96
C GLY A 112 12.22 -16.77 -10.00
N LYS A 113 11.06 -17.40 -9.83
CA LYS A 113 9.83 -16.89 -10.46
C LYS A 113 9.74 -15.42 -10.03
N GLY A 114 9.96 -14.49 -10.97
CA GLY A 114 10.15 -13.08 -10.64
C GLY A 114 8.97 -12.53 -9.86
N GLU A 115 9.15 -12.35 -8.56
CA GLU A 115 8.13 -11.80 -7.68
C GLU A 115 7.96 -10.32 -8.02
N LEU A 116 6.72 -9.90 -8.28
CA LEU A 116 6.42 -8.54 -8.77
C LEU A 116 6.89 -7.47 -7.79
N PHE A 117 6.76 -7.72 -6.48
CA PHE A 117 7.23 -6.78 -5.47
C PHE A 117 8.75 -6.56 -5.51
N LEU A 118 9.54 -7.57 -5.86
CA LEU A 118 11.00 -7.41 -5.99
C LEU A 118 11.38 -6.57 -7.22
N VAL A 119 10.56 -6.62 -8.28
CA VAL A 119 10.71 -5.75 -9.45
C VAL A 119 10.30 -4.33 -9.09
N ALA A 120 9.14 -4.18 -8.42
CA ALA A 120 8.63 -2.89 -7.96
C ALA A 120 9.62 -2.18 -7.04
N VAL A 121 10.11 -2.85 -5.99
CA VAL A 121 11.05 -2.25 -5.03
C VAL A 121 12.37 -1.85 -5.71
N ALA A 122 12.86 -2.62 -6.67
CA ALA A 122 14.08 -2.25 -7.41
C ALA A 122 13.86 -0.96 -8.24
N ALA A 123 12.73 -0.84 -8.93
CA ALA A 123 12.38 0.36 -9.69
C ALA A 123 12.10 1.57 -8.77
N ILE A 124 11.44 1.35 -7.64
CA ILE A 124 11.18 2.37 -6.61
C ILE A 124 12.51 2.88 -6.02
N ALA A 125 13.44 1.99 -5.70
CA ALA A 125 14.75 2.35 -5.16
C ALA A 125 15.55 3.23 -6.13
N GLU A 126 15.53 2.90 -7.42
CA GLU A 126 16.18 3.72 -8.44
C GLU A 126 15.51 5.09 -8.56
N ASN A 127 14.18 5.16 -8.61
CA ASN A 127 13.46 6.42 -8.65
C ASN A 127 13.69 7.27 -7.38
N LEU A 128 13.80 6.65 -6.21
CA LEU A 128 14.18 7.31 -4.95
C LEU A 128 15.57 7.94 -5.04
N ARG A 129 16.54 7.21 -5.61
CA ARG A 129 17.92 7.70 -5.80
C ARG A 129 17.97 8.89 -6.76
N GLN A 130 17.15 8.88 -7.82
CA GLN A 130 17.02 9.99 -8.76
C GLN A 130 16.31 11.20 -8.13
N ALA A 131 15.23 10.97 -7.38
CA ALA A 131 14.50 12.02 -6.67
C ALA A 131 15.38 12.73 -5.63
N LYS A 132 16.24 11.98 -4.91
CA LYS A 132 17.22 12.52 -3.96
C LYS A 132 18.14 13.57 -4.60
N GLN A 133 18.53 13.37 -5.86
CA GLN A 133 19.42 14.29 -6.58
C GLN A 133 18.67 15.51 -7.15
N SER A 134 17.34 15.43 -7.25
CA SER A 134 16.51 16.43 -7.92
C SER A 134 15.88 17.42 -6.93
N SER A 135 15.03 16.94 -6.02
CA SER A 135 14.39 17.79 -4.98
C SER A 135 13.75 16.95 -3.87
N SER A 136 13.66 17.53 -2.68
CA SER A 136 12.93 16.92 -1.54
C SER A 136 11.44 16.74 -1.82
N ALA A 137 10.82 17.60 -2.63
CA ALA A 137 9.42 17.49 -3.01
C ALA A 137 9.12 16.20 -3.79
N GLN A 138 10.06 15.69 -4.61
CA GLN A 138 9.86 14.42 -5.32
C GLN A 138 9.95 13.20 -4.41
N LEU A 139 10.61 13.30 -3.24
CA LEU A 139 10.66 12.21 -2.27
C LEU A 139 9.30 11.94 -1.62
N SER A 140 8.43 12.95 -1.56
CA SER A 140 7.06 12.83 -1.02
C SER A 140 6.21 11.77 -1.76
N LYS A 141 6.53 11.48 -3.02
CA LYS A 141 5.89 10.40 -3.80
C LYS A 141 6.06 9.02 -3.15
N PHE A 142 7.16 8.79 -2.43
CA PHE A 142 7.50 7.46 -1.92
C PHE A 142 7.19 7.35 -0.43
N ILE A 143 6.29 6.42 -0.10
CA ILE A 143 5.76 6.22 1.23
C ILE A 143 6.00 4.78 1.64
N ALA A 144 6.67 4.56 2.77
CA ALA A 144 6.74 3.27 3.43
C ALA A 144 5.72 3.25 4.58
N VAL A 145 4.91 2.20 4.64
CA VAL A 145 3.97 1.98 5.74
C VAL A 145 4.21 0.62 6.37
N TYR A 146 3.95 0.49 7.66
CA TYR A 146 3.98 -0.80 8.35
C TYR A 146 2.87 -0.83 9.39
N PHE A 147 2.21 -1.98 9.52
CA PHE A 147 1.18 -2.22 10.55
C PHE A 147 1.83 -2.60 11.88
N ASP A 148 1.06 -2.61 12.97
CA ASP A 148 1.57 -2.86 14.32
C ASP A 148 1.95 -4.32 14.61
N TYR A 149 1.69 -5.26 13.69
CA TYR A 149 2.31 -6.59 13.67
C TYR A 149 3.68 -6.63 12.96
N SER A 150 4.16 -5.49 12.47
CA SER A 150 5.48 -5.28 11.89
C SER A 150 6.15 -4.07 12.55
N CYS A 151 7.36 -3.73 12.14
CA CYS A 151 8.10 -2.61 12.73
C CYS A 151 8.86 -1.78 11.69
N GLU A 152 9.40 -0.65 12.11
CA GLU A 152 10.25 0.18 11.24
C GLU A 152 11.50 -0.57 10.76
N GLY A 153 12.02 -1.52 11.56
CA GLY A 153 13.12 -2.39 11.17
C GLY A 153 12.81 -3.31 9.97
N ASP A 154 11.54 -3.46 9.62
CA ASP A 154 11.09 -4.20 8.45
C ASP A 154 11.09 -3.35 7.16
N VAL A 155 11.43 -2.05 7.24
CA VAL A 155 11.63 -1.20 6.07
C VAL A 155 13.00 -1.54 5.46
N PRO A 156 13.08 -2.00 4.19
CA PRO A 156 14.36 -2.25 3.53
C PRO A 156 15.21 -0.99 3.42
N GLY A 157 16.53 -1.11 3.57
CA GLY A 157 17.44 0.05 3.53
C GLY A 157 17.40 0.83 2.22
N VAL A 158 17.03 0.18 1.11
CA VAL A 158 16.83 0.85 -0.19
C VAL A 158 15.65 1.81 -0.22
N LEU A 159 14.75 1.75 0.78
CA LEU A 159 13.59 2.63 0.96
C LEU A 159 13.79 3.63 2.10
N ASP A 160 14.99 3.76 2.66
CA ASP A 160 15.20 4.59 3.87
C ASP A 160 14.85 6.07 3.68
N LEU A 161 14.99 6.58 2.44
CA LEU A 161 14.65 7.96 2.07
C LEU A 161 13.15 8.21 1.89
N SER A 162 12.31 7.17 1.93
CA SER A 162 10.86 7.31 1.83
C SER A 162 10.26 7.89 3.11
N THR A 163 9.09 8.52 2.99
CA THR A 163 8.33 8.97 4.17
C THR A 163 7.72 7.76 4.87
N LYS A 164 7.94 7.60 6.18
CA LYS A 164 7.53 6.41 6.93
C LYS A 164 6.28 6.69 7.78
N TYR A 165 5.31 5.78 7.78
CA TYR A 165 4.14 5.84 8.64
C TYR A 165 3.85 4.49 9.30
N LYS A 166 3.71 4.50 10.63
CA LYS A 166 3.19 3.37 11.38
C LYS A 166 1.66 3.40 11.32
N LEU A 167 1.04 2.36 10.78
CA LEU A 167 -0.41 2.24 10.69
C LEU A 167 -0.97 1.40 11.84
N MET A 168 -2.08 1.79 12.48
CA MET A 168 -2.95 2.93 12.19
C MET A 168 -2.62 4.21 12.99
N ASP A 169 -1.46 4.26 13.67
CA ASP A 169 -1.02 5.39 14.51
C ASP A 169 -0.91 6.71 13.73
N ASN A 170 -0.28 6.67 12.57
CA ASN A 170 -0.03 7.82 11.72
C ASN A 170 -1.03 7.94 10.55
N LEU A 171 -2.21 7.33 10.68
CA LEU A 171 -3.26 7.39 9.66
C LEU A 171 -3.64 8.86 9.29
N PRO A 172 -3.87 9.78 10.24
CA PRO A 172 -4.19 11.18 9.90
C PRO A 172 -3.09 11.85 9.04
N GLN A 173 -1.83 11.57 9.36
CA GLN A 173 -0.66 12.09 8.65
C GLN A 173 -0.56 11.52 7.24
N LEU A 174 -0.77 10.20 7.07
CA LEU A 174 -0.85 9.58 5.75
C LEU A 174 -1.96 10.21 4.91
N CYS A 175 -3.17 10.35 5.45
CA CYS A 175 -4.29 10.95 4.73
C CYS A 175 -4.01 12.40 4.32
N SER A 176 -3.40 13.19 5.21
CA SER A 176 -3.01 14.58 4.93
C SER A 176 -1.94 14.65 3.83
N HIS A 177 -0.99 13.72 3.84
CA HIS A 177 0.06 13.61 2.83
C HIS A 177 -0.52 13.30 1.44
N LEU A 178 -1.41 12.31 1.35
CA LEU A 178 -2.05 11.91 0.09
C LEU A 178 -2.90 13.02 -0.55
N HIS A 179 -3.37 13.99 0.23
CA HIS A 179 -4.18 15.13 -0.24
C HIS A 179 -3.46 16.48 -0.15
N SER A 180 -2.15 16.48 0.13
CA SER A 180 -1.36 17.70 0.33
C SER A 180 -1.37 18.63 -0.88
N ARG A 181 -1.47 18.07 -2.09
CA ARG A 181 -1.49 18.82 -3.35
C ARG A 181 -2.82 19.56 -3.63
N ASP A 182 -3.88 19.18 -2.91
CA ASP A 182 -5.22 19.80 -3.01
C ASP A 182 -5.48 20.86 -1.93
N GLN A 183 -4.53 21.07 -0.99
CA GLN A 183 -4.71 21.97 0.15
C GLN A 183 -4.79 23.46 -0.23
N GLY A 184 -4.38 23.86 -1.43
CA GLY A 184 -4.49 25.26 -1.89
C GLY A 184 -5.93 25.75 -2.16
N LEU A 185 -6.93 24.86 -2.12
CA LEU A 185 -8.34 25.14 -2.42
C LEU A 185 -9.31 24.70 -1.31
N LEU A 186 -8.80 24.36 -0.12
CA LEU A 186 -9.56 23.76 0.96
C LEU A 186 -9.76 24.72 2.13
N GLU A 187 -11.04 24.99 2.42
CA GLU A 187 -11.49 25.25 3.80
C GLU A 187 -11.17 24.02 4.66
N PRO A 188 -10.50 24.18 5.80
CA PRO A 188 -10.10 23.07 6.65
C PRO A 188 -11.32 22.43 7.32
N GLY A 189 -11.75 21.24 6.87
CA GLY A 189 -12.69 20.45 7.67
C GLY A 189 -13.55 19.37 7.00
N GLN A 190 -13.71 19.33 5.68
CA GLN A 190 -14.87 18.61 5.13
C GLN A 190 -14.69 17.10 4.82
N TYR A 191 -13.47 16.53 4.79
CA TYR A 191 -13.30 15.09 4.44
C TYR A 191 -12.41 14.26 5.36
N LEU A 192 -11.44 14.85 6.06
CA LEU A 192 -10.41 14.09 6.81
C LEU A 192 -10.27 14.49 8.28
N GLY A 193 -11.00 15.50 8.74
CA GLY A 193 -10.86 16.06 10.09
C GLY A 193 -11.27 15.13 11.25
N GLN A 194 -11.70 13.90 10.95
CA GLN A 194 -12.18 12.94 11.96
C GLN A 194 -11.51 11.58 11.86
N VAL A 195 -10.55 11.35 10.96
CA VAL A 195 -9.96 10.02 10.78
C VAL A 195 -8.83 9.80 11.78
N SER A 196 -8.89 8.73 12.57
CA SER A 196 -7.86 8.39 13.54
C SER A 196 -7.77 6.87 13.79
N ARG A 197 -6.70 6.45 14.46
CA ARG A 197 -6.57 5.07 15.00
C ARG A 197 -7.82 4.62 15.77
N ARG A 198 -8.51 5.55 16.44
CA ARG A 198 -9.63 5.24 17.35
C ARG A 198 -10.99 5.11 16.65
N ASN A 199 -11.09 5.43 15.35
CA ASN A 199 -12.39 5.44 14.68
C ASN A 199 -12.39 5.06 13.19
N TYR A 200 -11.23 4.72 12.61
CA TYR A 200 -11.19 4.26 11.21
C TYR A 200 -12.11 3.05 10.97
N PHE A 201 -12.29 2.19 11.97
CA PHE A 201 -13.21 1.05 11.95
C PHE A 201 -14.71 1.42 12.00
N ARG A 202 -15.09 2.70 11.93
CA ARG A 202 -16.51 3.09 11.83
C ARG A 202 -17.07 2.93 10.41
N SER A 203 -16.22 2.94 9.38
CA SER A 203 -16.64 2.65 8.01
C SER A 203 -16.66 1.13 7.74
N LYS A 204 -17.36 0.70 6.68
CA LYS A 204 -17.39 -0.72 6.28
C LYS A 204 -16.00 -1.23 5.92
N SER A 205 -15.29 -0.51 5.06
CA SER A 205 -13.92 -0.84 4.64
C SER A 205 -12.93 -0.79 5.82
N GLY A 206 -13.10 0.18 6.73
CA GLY A 206 -12.29 0.27 7.94
C GLY A 206 -12.52 -0.88 8.92
N ARG A 207 -13.76 -1.37 9.09
CA ARG A 207 -14.02 -2.59 9.88
C ARG A 207 -13.35 -3.81 9.27
N SER A 208 -13.44 -3.98 7.96
CA SER A 208 -12.77 -5.10 7.28
C SER A 208 -11.26 -5.05 7.47
N LEU A 209 -10.64 -3.86 7.38
CA LEU A 209 -9.22 -3.69 7.67
C LEU A 209 -8.88 -4.02 9.14
N TYR A 210 -9.66 -3.53 10.09
CA TYR A 210 -9.47 -3.83 11.51
C TYR A 210 -9.49 -5.34 11.78
N VAL A 211 -10.51 -6.05 11.27
CA VAL A 211 -10.63 -7.51 11.42
C VAL A 211 -9.45 -8.23 10.77
N ALA A 212 -9.01 -7.81 9.58
CA ALA A 212 -7.85 -8.42 8.92
C ALA A 212 -6.58 -8.25 9.75
N ILE A 213 -6.36 -7.08 10.36
CA ILE A 213 -5.22 -6.81 11.25
C ILE A 213 -5.31 -7.70 12.50
N CYS A 214 -6.48 -7.81 13.13
CA CYS A 214 -6.69 -8.69 14.28
C CYS A 214 -6.39 -10.17 13.94
N ASN A 215 -6.86 -10.66 12.79
CA ASN A 215 -6.59 -12.03 12.34
C ASN A 215 -5.10 -12.26 12.09
N MET A 216 -4.37 -11.24 11.59
CA MET A 216 -2.92 -11.34 11.44
C MET A 216 -2.22 -11.44 12.80
N HIS A 217 -2.62 -10.63 13.79
CA HIS A 217 -2.08 -10.74 15.16
C HIS A 217 -2.35 -12.12 15.75
N GLN A 218 -3.59 -12.60 15.70
CA GLN A 218 -3.95 -13.93 16.20
C GLN A 218 -3.10 -15.02 15.56
N PHE A 219 -2.90 -14.96 14.23
CA PHE A 219 -2.06 -15.93 13.53
C PHE A 219 -0.59 -15.91 13.99
N ILE A 220 -0.03 -14.72 14.25
CA ILE A 220 1.35 -14.59 14.74
C ILE A 220 1.46 -15.09 16.18
N ASP A 221 0.46 -14.83 17.02
CA ASP A 221 0.43 -15.28 18.41
C ASP A 221 0.31 -16.81 18.51
N GLU A 222 -0.48 -17.42 17.62
CA GLU A 222 -0.63 -18.88 17.53
C GLU A 222 0.59 -19.57 16.89
N ASP A 223 1.31 -18.87 16.00
CA ASP A 223 2.51 -19.38 15.35
C ASP A 223 3.66 -18.33 15.33
N PRO A 224 4.45 -18.21 16.42
CA PRO A 224 5.54 -17.23 16.50
C PRO A 224 6.62 -17.38 15.42
N ASP A 225 6.82 -18.61 14.93
CA ASP A 225 7.79 -18.96 13.88
C ASP A 225 7.15 -19.01 12.48
N TRP A 226 5.96 -18.42 12.31
CA TRP A 226 5.17 -18.46 11.06
C TRP A 226 6.00 -18.11 9.82
N PHE A 227 6.93 -17.16 9.96
CA PHE A 227 7.76 -16.70 8.87
C PHE A 227 8.91 -17.67 8.58
N GLU A 228 9.62 -18.15 9.60
CA GLU A 228 10.76 -19.04 9.49
C GLU A 228 10.37 -20.43 8.95
N LYS A 229 9.19 -20.93 9.34
CA LYS A 229 8.64 -22.22 8.91
C LYS A 229 8.51 -22.34 7.40
N GLN A 230 8.30 -21.22 6.69
CA GLN A 230 8.20 -21.22 5.23
C GLN A 230 9.50 -21.66 4.51
N PHE A 231 10.64 -21.66 5.22
CA PHE A 231 11.95 -22.03 4.67
C PHE A 231 12.38 -23.46 4.99
N VAL A 232 11.65 -24.17 5.84
CA VAL A 232 11.96 -25.55 6.19
C VAL A 232 11.53 -26.46 5.04
N PRO A 233 12.43 -27.27 4.45
CA PRO A 233 12.02 -28.25 3.45
C PRO A 233 10.96 -29.17 4.05
N LEU A 234 9.80 -29.29 3.39
CA LEU A 234 8.82 -30.31 3.74
C LEU A 234 9.54 -31.66 3.70
N ARG A 235 9.67 -32.32 4.86
CA ARG A 235 10.21 -33.68 4.91
C ARG A 235 9.31 -34.55 4.03
N PRO A 236 9.87 -35.30 3.06
CA PRO A 236 9.04 -36.24 2.32
C PRO A 236 8.39 -37.23 3.30
N PRO A 237 7.13 -37.62 3.08
CA PRO A 237 6.48 -38.60 3.92
C PRO A 237 7.33 -39.89 3.96
N PRO A 238 7.39 -40.59 5.11
CA PRO A 238 8.14 -41.82 5.21
C PRO A 238 7.60 -42.80 4.16
N LEU A 239 8.51 -43.32 3.34
CA LEU A 239 8.21 -44.43 2.43
C LEU A 239 7.84 -45.62 3.32
N HIS A 240 6.56 -46.00 3.32
CA HIS A 240 6.13 -47.26 3.92
C HIS A 240 6.79 -48.40 3.14
N SER A 241 7.66 -49.15 3.81
CA SER A 241 8.21 -50.44 3.36
C SER A 241 7.25 -51.58 3.66
#